data_AF-A0A7Y1YVF8-F1
#
_entry.id   AF-A0A7Y1YVF8-F1
#
_cell.length_a   1.000
_cell.length_b   1.000
_cell.length_c   1.000
_cell.angle_alpha   90.00
_cell.angle_beta   90.00
_cell.angle_gamma   90.00
#
_symmetry.space_group_name_H-M   'P 1'
#
loop_
_entity.id
_entity.type
_entity.pdbx_description
1 polymer ?
#
loop_
_entity_poly.entity_id
_entity_poly.type
_entity_poly.pdbx_seq_one_letter_code
_entity_poly.pdbx_strand_id
1 'polypeptide(L)' 'MAQDLLTAFALVLIIEGFLPGVAPAAYQRMLSEVGQMRQRTLRVIGIVAMLAGALMLQSLN' A
#
# COMPACT_ATOMS: atom_id res chain seq x y z
N MET A 1 5.34 -3.37 -21.75
CA MET A 1 6.17 -2.39 -21.00
C MET A 1 5.35 -1.18 -20.54
N ALA A 2 5.03 -0.21 -21.40
CA ALA A 2 4.29 0.99 -20.97
C ALA A 2 2.84 0.70 -20.53
N GLN A 3 2.16 -0.23 -21.23
CA GLN A 3 0.82 -0.66 -20.88
C GLN A 3 0.79 -1.39 -19.53
N ASP A 4 1.74 -2.29 -19.26
CA ASP A 4 1.82 -3.01 -17.98
C ASP A 4 2.04 -2.04 -16.80
N LEU A 5 2.87 -1.01 -17.01
CA LEU A 5 3.08 0.04 -16.00
C LEU A 5 1.80 0.85 -15.75
N LEU A 6 1.08 1.22 -16.81
CA LEU A 6 -0.21 1.92 -16.69
C LEU A 6 -1.27 1.04 -16.01
N THR A 7 -1.28 -0.27 -16.29
CA THR A 7 -2.17 -1.22 -15.62
C THR A 7 -1.83 -1.36 -14.14
N ALA A 8 -0.55 -1.52 -13.79
CA ALA A 8 -0.13 -1.55 -12.39
C ALA A 8 -0.50 -0.26 -11.66
N PHE A 9 -0.31 0.90 -12.30
CA PHE A 9 -0.68 2.19 -11.75
C PHE A 9 -2.20 2.34 -11.55
N ALA A 10 -3.01 1.90 -12.52
CA ALA A 10 -4.46 1.89 -12.41
C ALA A 10 -4.94 1.02 -11.23
N LEU A 11 -4.32 -0.16 -11.04
CA LEU A 11 -4.63 -1.04 -9.91
C LEU A 11 -4.29 -0.40 -8.56
N VAL A 12 -3.14 0.29 -8.45
CA VAL A 12 -2.79 1.03 -7.23
C VAL A 12 -3.82 2.12 -6.93
N LEU A 13 -4.27 2.88 -7.92
CA LEU A 13 -5.30 3.90 -7.74
C LEU A 13 -6.64 3.30 -7.27
N ILE A 14 -7.05 2.17 -7.85
CA ILE A 14 -8.27 1.48 -7.42
C ILE A 14 -8.13 1.02 -5.97
N ILE A 15 -7.01 0.40 -5.60
CA ILE A 15 -6.78 -0.14 -4.24
C ILE A 15 -6.70 1.00 -3.21
N GLU A 16 -5.94 2.06 -3.49
CA GLU A 16 -5.82 3.24 -2.62
C GLU A 16 -7.15 3.99 -2.48
N GLY A 17 -7.95 4.06 -3.56
CA GLY A 17 -9.26 4.70 -3.56
C GLY A 17 -10.38 3.85 -2.95
N PHE A 18 -10.20 2.53 -2.87
CA PHE A 18 -11.26 1.60 -2.46
C PHE A 18 -11.68 1.83 -1.01
N LEU A 19 -10.74 1.80 -0.06
CA LEU A 19 -11.03 1.96 1.36
C LEU A 19 -11.62 3.35 1.70
N PRO A 20 -11.06 4.49 1.25
CA PRO A 20 -11.68 5.80 1.48
C PRO A 20 -13.02 5.98 0.76
N GLY A 21 -13.20 5.35 -0.42
CA GLY A 21 -14.45 5.43 -1.18
C GLY A 21 -15.59 4.60 -0.59
N VAL A 22 -15.31 3.40 -0.10
CA VAL A 22 -16.33 2.47 0.44
C VAL A 22 -16.58 2.68 1.93
N ALA A 23 -15.52 2.91 2.71
CA ALA A 23 -15.59 2.95 4.17
C ALA A 23 -14.75 4.11 4.76
N PRO A 24 -15.14 5.38 4.54
CA PRO A 24 -14.37 6.55 4.96
C PRO A 24 -14.14 6.61 6.48
N ALA A 25 -15.10 6.16 7.29
CA ALA A 25 -14.96 6.13 8.75
C ALA A 25 -13.89 5.12 9.22
N ALA A 26 -13.79 3.97 8.56
CA ALA A 26 -12.75 2.98 8.86
C ALA A 26 -11.37 3.49 8.43
N TYR A 27 -11.30 4.13 7.27
CA TYR A 27 -10.08 4.78 6.78
C TYR A 27 -9.56 5.83 7.77
N GLN A 28 -10.42 6.75 8.23
CA GLN A 28 -10.02 7.78 9.22
C GLN A 28 -9.50 7.19 10.54
N ARG A 29 -10.18 6.15 11.06
CA ARG A 29 -9.72 5.45 12.27
C ARG A 29 -8.35 4.82 12.07
N MET A 30 -8.15 4.09 10.97
CA MET A 30 -6.86 3.50 10.62
C MET A 30 -5.76 4.57 10.54
N LEU A 31 -6.00 5.70 9.87
CA LEU A 31 -5.01 6.78 9.80
C LEU A 31 -4.70 7.39 11.16
N SER A 32 -5.70 7.52 12.04
CA SER A 32 -5.49 8.03 13.39
C SER A 32 -4.65 7.09 14.26
N GLU A 33 -4.81 5.78 14.07
CA GLU A 33 -3.99 4.76 14.75
C GLU A 33 -2.56 4.76 14.19
N VAL A 34 -2.42 4.78 12.87
CA VAL A 34 -1.13 4.87 12.16
C VAL A 34 -0.36 6.12 12.56
N GLY A 35 -1.02 7.27 12.68
CA GLY A 35 -0.41 8.53 13.11
C GLY A 35 0.12 8.52 14.54
N GLN A 36 -0.41 7.64 15.40
CA GLN A 36 0.06 7.46 16.77
C GLN A 36 1.22 6.45 16.86
N MET A 37 1.51 5.71 15.80
CA MET A 37 2.60 4.74 15.79
C MET A 37 3.97 5.45 15.81
N ARG A 38 4.93 4.85 16.51
CA ARG A 38 6.31 5.35 16.51
C ARG A 38 6.91 5.26 15.11
N GLN A 39 7.59 6.32 14.66
CA GLN A 39 8.22 6.41 13.33
C GLN A 39 9.08 5.19 12.96
N ARG A 40 9.78 4.60 13.93
CA ARG A 40 10.61 3.41 13.73
C ARG A 40 9.77 2.20 13.30
N THR A 41 8.59 2.03 13.89
CA THR A 41 7.69 0.91 13.57
C THR A 41 7.12 1.06 12.17
N LEU A 42 6.65 2.26 11.81
CA LEU A 42 6.17 2.55 10.45
C LEU A 42 7.24 2.28 9.39
N ARG A 43 8.50 2.70 9.66
CA ARG A 43 9.62 2.44 8.76
C ARG A 43 9.88 0.95 8.57
N VAL A 44 9.88 0.17 9.65
CA VAL A 44 10.12 -1.28 9.57
C VAL A 44 9.00 -1.98 8.80
N ILE A 45 7.74 -1.66 9.08
CA ILE A 45 6.59 -2.21 8.34
C ILE A 45 6.70 -1.90 6.85
N GLY A 46 7.00 -0.64 6.51
CA GLY A 46 7.18 -0.22 5.11
C GLY A 46 8.33 -0.96 4.41
N ILE A 47 9.49 -1.09 5.07
CA ILE A 47 10.64 -1.82 4.51
C ILE A 47 10.30 -3.30 4.30
N VAL A 48 9.67 -3.95 5.27
CA VAL A 48 9.27 -5.36 5.15
C VAL A 48 8.29 -5.56 4.00
N ALA A 49 7.29 -4.66 3.84
CA ALA A 49 6.34 -4.70 2.74
C ALA A 49 7.02 -4.51 1.37
N MET A 50 7.95 -3.54 1.26
CA MET A 50 8.73 -3.31 0.04
C MET A 50 9.57 -4.53 -0.34
N LEU A 51 10.25 -5.15 0.64
CA LEU A 51 11.05 -6.35 0.40
C LEU A 51 10.19 -7.54 -0.01
N ALA A 52 9.05 -7.76 0.66
CA ALA A 52 8.11 -8.82 0.30
C ALA A 52 7.60 -8.64 -1.14
N GLY A 53 7.23 -7.41 -1.52
CA GLY A 53 6.80 -7.10 -2.89
C GLY A 53 7.92 -7.33 -3.93
N ALA A 54 9.14 -6.94 -3.62
CA ALA A 54 10.29 -7.16 -4.50
C ALA A 54 10.60 -8.67 -4.69
N LEU A 55 10.55 -9.45 -3.60
CA LEU A 55 10.74 -10.90 -3.66
C LEU A 55 9.63 -11.59 -4.45
N MET A 56 8.38 -11.14 -4.30
CA MET A 56 7.25 -11.66 -5.06
C MET A 56 7.38 -11.30 -6.55
N LEU A 57 7.75 -10.07 -6.88
CA LEU A 57 8.02 -9.70 -8.27
C LEU A 57 9.14 -10.56 -8.89
N GLN A 58 10.19 -10.85 -8.12
CA GLN A 58 11.30 -11.69 -8.57
C GLN A 58 10.92 -13.18 -8.73
N SER A 59 9.95 -13.70 -7.97
CA SER A 59 9.53 -15.10 -8.09
C SER A 59 8.51 -15.34 -9.21
N LEU A 60 7.75 -14.30 -9.59
CA LEU A 60 6.80 -14.37 -10.72
C LEU A 60 7.45 -14.13 -12.10
N ASN A 61 8.67 -13.60 -12.16
CA ASN A 61 9.39 -13.24 -13.38
C ASN A 61 10.67 -14.05 -13.56
#